data_AF-B1VKL8-F1
#
_entry.id   AF-B1VKL8-F1
#
_cell.length_a   1.000
_cell.length_b   1.000
_cell.length_c   1.000
_cell.angle_alpha   90.00
_cell.angle_beta   90.00
_cell.angle_gamma   90.00
#
_symmetry.space_group_name_H-M   'P 1'
#
loop_
_entity.id
_entity.type
_entity.pdbx_description
1 polymer ?
#
loop_
_entity_poly.entity_id
_entity_poly.type
_entity_poly.pdbx_seq_one_letter_code
_entity_poly.pdbx_strand_id
1 'polypeptide(L)'
;MHADAGWTVTDVRAWLHMRGEVARVRRGSGLLAVLLAGAATVLDTPGKRADAIEQWRRAQETARRHRIEQVRDRTERYDGGWAMPTSYCLQQDVAAAFAKVREVATGGRAALTNHQDSGPDTESLPIGPGVQGLQDDEIVLARNDARQRLMMGDTSLITVAVDTLGREEAEHLYGPALVRRGMQLACGARSSLMTYGRR
;
A
#
# COMPACT_ATOMS: atom_id res chain seq x y z
N MET A 1 35.62 -26.64 24.13
CA MET A 1 34.35 -26.47 23.38
C MET A 1 33.75 -25.13 23.76
N HIS A 2 33.99 -24.09 22.96
CA HIS A 2 33.42 -22.75 23.16
C HIS A 2 32.02 -22.73 22.55
N ALA A 3 30.99 -22.71 23.38
CA ALA A 3 29.63 -22.46 22.94
C ALA A 3 29.53 -21.02 22.43
N ASP A 4 28.87 -20.83 21.28
CA ASP A 4 28.48 -19.53 20.75
C ASP A 4 27.94 -18.63 21.87
N ALA A 5 28.39 -17.37 21.90
CA ALA A 5 28.36 -16.47 23.04
C ALA A 5 26.96 -16.00 23.54
N GLY A 6 25.92 -16.83 23.49
CA GLY A 6 24.61 -16.57 24.13
C GLY A 6 23.82 -15.40 23.53
N TRP A 7 24.19 -14.94 22.33
CA TRP A 7 23.45 -13.89 21.62
C TRP A 7 22.21 -14.49 20.97
N THR A 8 21.04 -13.96 21.34
CA THR A 8 19.77 -14.30 20.71
C THR A 8 19.51 -13.40 19.50
N VAL A 9 18.62 -13.86 18.61
CA VAL A 9 18.14 -13.04 17.48
C VAL A 9 17.50 -11.73 17.97
N THR A 10 16.88 -11.76 19.15
CA THR A 10 16.26 -10.58 19.77
C THR A 10 17.30 -9.55 20.17
N ASP A 11 18.45 -9.98 20.69
CA ASP A 11 19.57 -9.10 21.04
C ASP A 11 20.11 -8.38 19.81
N VAL A 12 20.26 -9.11 18.70
CA VAL A 12 20.70 -8.55 17.42
C VAL A 12 19.69 -7.53 16.89
N ARG A 13 18.39 -7.82 16.93
CA ARG A 13 17.34 -6.88 16.49
C ARG A 13 17.32 -5.61 17.34
N ALA A 14 17.47 -5.76 18.65
CA ALA A 14 17.54 -4.63 19.58
C ALA A 14 18.75 -3.74 19.30
N TRP A 15 19.92 -4.34 19.08
CA TRP A 15 21.14 -3.63 18.69
C TRP A 15 20.97 -2.85 17.38
N LEU A 16 20.41 -3.50 16.35
CA LEU A 16 20.17 -2.85 15.06
C LEU A 16 19.22 -1.67 15.16
N HIS A 17 18.20 -1.77 16.02
CA HIS A 17 17.28 -0.68 16.28
C HIS A 17 17.95 0.51 16.99
N MET A 18 18.74 0.26 18.04
CA MET A 18 19.47 1.30 18.76
C MET A 18 20.53 1.99 17.90
N ARG A 19 21.21 1.23 17.05
CA ARG A 19 22.28 1.75 16.20
C ARG A 19 21.77 2.67 15.08
N GLY A 20 20.54 2.46 14.61
CA GLY A 20 19.97 3.19 13.48
C GLY A 20 20.50 2.71 12.12
N GLU A 21 20.07 3.36 11.05
CA GLU A 21 20.46 2.98 9.68
C GLU A 21 21.92 3.34 9.38
N VAL A 22 22.63 2.42 8.70
CA VAL A 22 24.01 2.66 8.26
C VAL A 22 24.03 3.08 6.81
N ALA A 23 24.78 4.15 6.54
CA ALA A 23 25.05 4.65 5.20
C ALA A 23 25.74 3.58 4.32
N ARG A 24 25.07 3.24 3.22
CA ARG A 24 25.54 2.51 2.01
C ARG A 24 26.77 1.60 2.19
N VAL A 25 26.54 0.29 2.19
CA VAL A 25 27.60 -0.71 2.08
C VAL A 25 27.81 -1.10 0.62
N ARG A 26 29.07 -1.08 0.15
CA ARG A 26 29.45 -1.35 -1.25
C ARG A 26 29.34 -2.83 -1.67
N ARG A 27 29.19 -3.76 -0.72
CA ARG A 27 29.01 -5.21 -0.93
C ARG A 27 28.08 -5.81 0.13
N GLY A 28 27.00 -6.49 -0.29
CA GLY A 28 25.95 -6.99 0.60
C GLY A 28 26.41 -8.04 1.62
N SER A 29 27.44 -8.83 1.31
CA SER A 29 27.91 -9.92 2.18
C SER A 29 28.62 -9.45 3.47
N GLY A 30 29.16 -8.23 3.51
CA GLY A 30 29.81 -7.67 4.70
C GLY A 30 28.91 -6.76 5.54
N LEU A 31 27.70 -6.47 5.06
CA LEU A 31 26.82 -5.47 5.68
C LEU A 31 26.42 -5.86 7.11
N LEU A 32 26.10 -7.14 7.34
CA LEU A 32 25.71 -7.60 8.68
C LEU A 32 26.91 -7.58 9.66
N ALA A 33 28.11 -7.93 9.20
CA ALA A 33 29.32 -7.84 10.03
C ALA A 33 29.64 -6.39 10.40
N VAL A 34 29.50 -5.45 9.44
CA VAL A 34 29.64 -4.02 9.69
C VAL A 34 28.56 -3.51 10.64
N LEU A 35 27.32 -4.01 10.54
CA LEU A 35 26.19 -3.65 11.40
C LEU A 35 26.32 -4.21 12.84
N LEU A 36 26.94 -5.37 12.99
CA LEU A 36 27.21 -5.98 14.29
C LEU A 36 28.56 -5.56 14.90
N ALA A 37 29.37 -4.79 14.16
CA ALA A 37 30.61 -4.24 14.68
C ALA A 37 30.32 -3.41 15.94
N GLY A 38 31.04 -3.71 17.03
CA GLY A 38 30.88 -3.06 18.32
C GLY A 38 29.68 -3.52 19.15
N ALA A 39 28.84 -4.44 18.65
CA ALA A 39 27.69 -4.93 19.41
C ALA A 39 28.13 -5.63 20.71
N ALA A 40 29.15 -6.49 20.62
CA ALA A 40 29.71 -7.21 21.76
C ALA A 40 30.45 -6.32 22.76
N THR A 41 30.90 -5.14 22.35
CA THR A 41 31.59 -4.19 23.25
C THR A 41 30.59 -3.26 23.94
N VAL A 42 29.50 -2.88 23.27
CA VAL A 42 28.46 -2.00 23.84
C VAL A 42 27.46 -2.78 24.69
N LEU A 43 27.05 -3.97 24.25
CA LEU A 43 26.15 -4.88 24.96
C LEU A 43 26.91 -6.07 25.57
N ASP A 44 28.00 -5.74 26.27
CA ASP A 44 28.89 -6.66 26.97
C ASP A 44 28.18 -7.50 28.05
N THR A 45 27.23 -6.91 28.78
CA THR A 45 26.50 -7.59 29.87
C THR A 45 25.09 -8.04 29.46
N PRO A 46 24.58 -9.14 30.07
CA PRO A 46 23.19 -9.56 29.87
C PRO A 46 22.17 -8.50 30.31
N GLY A 47 22.50 -7.67 31.31
CA GLY A 47 21.66 -6.56 31.74
C GLY A 47 21.48 -5.51 30.63
N LYS A 48 22.59 -5.06 30.02
CA LYS A 48 22.53 -4.11 28.90
C LYS A 48 21.78 -4.68 27.69
N ARG A 49 21.91 -5.98 27.43
CA ARG A 49 21.13 -6.67 26.39
C ARG A 49 19.63 -6.64 26.68
N ALA A 50 19.22 -6.93 27.91
CA ALA A 50 17.82 -6.87 28.32
C ALA A 50 17.24 -5.45 28.18
N ASP A 51 18.01 -4.43 28.58
CA ASP A 51 17.58 -3.03 28.46
C ASP A 51 17.42 -2.59 27.00
N ALA A 52 18.32 -3.03 26.11
CA ALA A 52 18.21 -2.77 24.68
C ALA A 52 16.96 -3.43 24.08
N ILE A 53 16.66 -4.68 24.46
CA ILE A 53 15.45 -5.39 24.03
C ILE A 53 14.20 -4.64 24.47
N GLU A 54 14.17 -4.18 25.71
CA GLU A 54 13.02 -3.49 26.26
C GLU A 54 12.80 -2.13 25.58
N GLN A 55 13.87 -1.37 25.30
CA GLN A 55 13.81 -0.15 24.49
C GLN A 55 13.24 -0.42 23.10
N TRP A 56 13.73 -1.47 22.42
CA TRP A 56 13.22 -1.87 21.11
C TRP A 56 11.73 -2.25 21.16
N ARG A 57 11.29 -3.00 22.18
CA ARG A 57 9.87 -3.36 22.36
C ARG A 57 8.99 -2.14 22.56
N ARG A 58 9.42 -1.17 23.38
CA ARG A 58 8.69 0.09 23.59
C ARG A 58 8.57 0.90 22.30
N ALA A 59 9.64 0.96 21.51
CA ALA A 59 9.59 1.61 20.21
C ALA A 59 8.62 0.92 19.24
N GLN A 60 8.60 -0.42 19.21
CA GLN A 60 7.63 -1.18 18.39
C GLN A 60 6.18 -0.95 18.82
N GLU A 61 5.91 -0.96 20.12
CA GLU A 61 4.56 -0.71 20.64
C GLU A 61 4.11 0.73 20.38
N THR A 62 5.01 1.70 20.50
CA THR A 62 4.73 3.11 20.15
C THR A 62 4.42 3.25 18.66
N ALA A 63 5.23 2.64 17.79
CA ALA A 63 5.00 2.64 16.34
C ALA A 63 3.67 1.96 15.97
N ARG A 64 3.30 0.88 16.67
CA ARG A 64 2.01 0.22 16.50
C ARG A 64 0.85 1.14 16.88
N ARG A 65 0.90 1.79 18.04
CA ARG A 65 -0.13 2.74 18.50
C ARG A 65 -0.28 3.90 17.53
N HIS A 66 0.83 4.49 17.13
CA HIS A 66 0.84 5.57 16.14
C HIS A 66 0.23 5.12 14.81
N ARG A 67 0.47 3.88 14.35
CA ARG A 67 -0.19 3.35 13.14
C ARG A 67 -1.71 3.22 13.34
N ILE A 68 -2.16 2.76 14.49
CA ILE A 68 -3.59 2.67 14.81
C ILE A 68 -4.22 4.06 14.82
N GLU A 69 -3.57 5.03 15.46
CA GLU A 69 -3.99 6.44 15.48
C GLU A 69 -4.04 7.03 14.07
N GLN A 70 -3.00 6.83 13.26
CA GLN A 70 -3.01 7.27 11.86
C GLN A 70 -4.15 6.67 11.04
N VAL A 71 -4.46 5.39 11.24
CA VAL A 71 -5.60 4.75 10.59
C VAL A 71 -6.90 5.37 11.07
N ARG A 72 -7.04 5.61 12.38
CA ARG A 72 -8.22 6.24 12.96
C ARG A 72 -8.41 7.67 12.46
N ASP A 73 -7.38 8.50 12.49
CA ASP A 73 -7.40 9.88 11.96
C ASP A 73 -7.72 9.92 10.46
N ARG A 74 -7.27 8.90 9.72
CA ARG A 74 -7.59 8.74 8.30
C ARG A 74 -9.06 8.39 8.14
N THR A 75 -9.56 7.41 8.89
CA THR A 75 -10.98 7.05 8.86
C THR A 75 -11.85 8.23 9.25
N GLU A 76 -11.57 8.93 10.35
CA GLU A 76 -12.34 10.11 10.79
C GLU A 76 -12.35 11.24 9.73
N ARG A 77 -11.26 11.41 8.97
CA ARG A 77 -11.21 12.37 7.86
C ARG A 77 -12.09 12.00 6.65
N TYR A 78 -12.36 10.72 6.43
CA TYR A 78 -13.15 10.25 5.29
C TYR A 78 -14.58 9.82 5.66
N ASP A 79 -14.83 9.44 6.91
CA ASP A 79 -16.16 9.16 7.48
C ASP A 79 -16.82 10.41 8.09
N GLY A 80 -16.11 11.53 8.15
CA GLY A 80 -16.68 12.82 8.52
C GLY A 80 -17.86 13.14 7.60
N GLY A 81 -19.06 13.16 8.17
CA GLY A 81 -20.34 13.14 7.47
C GLY A 81 -20.33 14.02 6.23
N TRP A 82 -20.24 13.37 5.06
CA TRP A 82 -20.33 14.05 3.78
C TRP A 82 -21.68 14.79 3.74
N ALA A 83 -21.63 16.10 3.92
CA ALA A 83 -22.80 16.95 3.79
C ALA A 83 -23.11 17.13 2.31
N MET A 84 -24.35 16.83 1.92
CA MET A 84 -24.82 17.04 0.56
C MET A 84 -24.69 18.54 0.21
N PRO A 85 -24.16 18.90 -0.98
CA PRO A 85 -24.07 20.30 -1.39
C PRO A 85 -25.44 20.98 -1.29
N THR A 86 -25.52 22.15 -0.66
CA THR A 86 -26.79 22.87 -0.43
C THR A 86 -27.34 23.56 -1.69
N SER A 87 -26.52 23.75 -2.72
CA SER A 87 -26.94 24.38 -3.96
C SER A 87 -27.58 23.38 -4.92
N TYR A 88 -28.74 23.74 -5.49
CA TYR A 88 -29.54 22.87 -6.35
C TYR A 88 -28.81 22.44 -7.64
N CYS A 89 -28.08 23.35 -8.30
CA CYS A 89 -27.34 23.02 -9.52
C CYS A 89 -26.27 21.95 -9.27
N LEU A 90 -25.48 22.08 -8.19
CA LEU A 90 -24.49 21.06 -7.82
C LEU A 90 -25.14 19.74 -7.42
N GLN A 91 -26.33 19.74 -6.81
CA GLN A 91 -27.06 18.50 -6.54
C GLN A 91 -27.47 17.78 -7.84
N GLN A 92 -27.91 18.54 -8.84
CA GLN A 92 -28.30 17.99 -10.14
C GLN A 92 -27.09 17.44 -10.90
N ASP A 93 -25.96 18.14 -10.88
CA ASP A 93 -24.70 17.69 -11.49
C ASP A 93 -24.17 16.41 -10.82
N VAL A 94 -24.21 16.34 -9.48
CA VAL A 94 -23.82 15.16 -8.71
C VAL A 94 -24.76 13.99 -9.01
N ALA A 95 -26.08 14.23 -9.06
CA ALA A 95 -27.06 13.19 -9.40
C ALA A 95 -26.85 12.65 -10.83
N ALA A 96 -26.56 13.53 -11.79
CA ALA A 96 -26.23 13.14 -13.16
C ALA A 96 -24.92 12.34 -13.25
N ALA A 97 -23.91 12.71 -12.47
CA ALA A 97 -22.64 11.96 -12.40
C ALA A 97 -22.84 10.55 -11.81
N PHE A 98 -23.62 10.42 -10.74
CA PHE A 98 -23.97 9.12 -10.16
C PHE A 98 -24.81 8.25 -11.11
N ALA A 99 -25.72 8.85 -11.87
CA ALA A 99 -26.49 8.15 -12.89
C ALA A 99 -25.57 7.56 -13.97
N LYS A 100 -24.59 8.32 -14.47
CA LYS A 100 -23.60 7.83 -15.45
C LYS A 100 -22.76 6.67 -14.91
N VAL A 101 -22.29 6.75 -13.67
CA VAL A 101 -21.52 5.65 -13.05
C VAL A 101 -22.39 4.40 -12.90
N ARG A 102 -23.66 4.56 -12.51
CA ARG A 102 -24.61 3.46 -12.40
C ARG A 102 -24.93 2.85 -13.77
N GLU A 103 -25.08 3.66 -14.80
CA GLU A 103 -25.27 3.20 -16.18
C GLU A 103 -24.04 2.47 -16.71
N VAL A 104 -22.82 2.90 -16.41
CA VAL A 104 -21.59 2.17 -16.78
C VAL A 104 -21.51 0.82 -16.04
N ALA A 105 -21.81 0.81 -14.74
CA ALA A 105 -21.81 -0.42 -13.94
C ALA A 105 -22.93 -1.40 -14.35
N THR A 106 -24.05 -0.90 -14.87
CA THR A 106 -25.19 -1.71 -15.30
C THR A 106 -25.11 -2.07 -16.80
N GLY A 107 -24.52 -1.20 -17.61
CA GLY A 107 -24.38 -1.28 -19.06
C GLY A 107 -23.36 -2.31 -19.54
N GLY A 108 -22.43 -2.73 -18.67
CA GLY A 108 -21.53 -3.86 -18.94
C GLY A 108 -22.25 -5.22 -19.09
N ARG A 109 -23.53 -5.33 -18.69
CA ARG A 109 -24.36 -6.53 -18.94
C ARG A 109 -25.43 -6.35 -20.01
N ALA A 110 -25.81 -5.12 -20.36
CA ALA A 110 -26.90 -4.85 -21.30
C ALA A 110 -26.45 -4.68 -22.76
N ALA A 111 -25.14 -4.55 -23.00
CA ALA A 111 -24.58 -4.28 -24.34
C ALA A 111 -24.49 -5.50 -25.28
N LEU A 112 -25.11 -6.65 -24.96
CA LEU A 112 -25.08 -7.86 -25.82
C LEU A 112 -26.39 -8.15 -26.58
N THR A 113 -27.42 -7.31 -26.51
CA THR A 113 -28.74 -7.69 -27.09
C THR A 113 -29.37 -6.76 -28.12
N ASN A 114 -28.86 -5.56 -28.41
CA ASN A 114 -29.49 -4.72 -29.44
C ASN A 114 -28.48 -4.23 -30.48
N HIS A 115 -28.32 -5.05 -31.52
CA HIS A 115 -27.67 -4.66 -32.77
C HIS A 115 -28.73 -4.64 -33.88
N GLN A 116 -29.18 -3.44 -34.27
CA GLN A 116 -29.93 -3.00 -35.46
C GLN A 116 -30.65 -1.69 -35.07
N ASP A 117 -30.64 -0.57 -35.78
CA ASP A 117 -30.35 -0.31 -37.19
C ASP A 117 -30.14 1.22 -37.41
N SER A 118 -29.19 1.56 -38.29
CA SER A 118 -29.09 2.70 -39.22
C SER A 118 -29.41 4.17 -38.86
N GLY A 119 -28.45 5.07 -39.16
CA GLY A 119 -28.68 6.48 -39.50
C GLY A 119 -27.45 7.41 -39.32
N PRO A 120 -26.85 7.95 -40.40
CA PRO A 120 -25.60 8.74 -40.33
C PRO A 120 -25.89 10.23 -40.19
N ASP A 121 -25.16 10.93 -39.31
CA ASP A 121 -24.62 12.24 -39.62
C ASP A 121 -23.49 12.61 -38.66
N THR A 122 -22.43 13.11 -39.28
CA THR A 122 -21.10 13.31 -38.72
C THR A 122 -21.03 14.64 -37.98
N GLU A 123 -21.06 14.60 -36.65
CA GLU A 123 -20.27 15.50 -35.82
C GLU A 123 -19.40 14.66 -34.89
N SER A 124 -18.13 14.54 -35.30
CA SER A 124 -17.09 13.78 -34.60
C SER A 124 -16.79 14.39 -33.22
N LEU A 125 -17.55 13.97 -32.21
CA LEU A 125 -17.10 13.95 -30.83
C LEU A 125 -16.13 12.76 -30.66
N PRO A 126 -14.96 12.93 -30.03
CA PRO A 126 -13.98 11.87 -29.96
C PRO A 126 -14.53 10.73 -29.09
N ILE A 127 -14.81 9.61 -29.77
CA ILE A 127 -14.93 8.30 -29.17
C ILE A 127 -13.57 7.94 -28.59
N GLY A 128 -13.47 7.88 -27.27
CA GLY A 128 -12.36 7.28 -26.54
C GLY A 128 -12.91 6.26 -25.54
N PRO A 129 -12.79 4.94 -25.80
CA PRO A 129 -13.11 3.90 -24.83
C PRO A 129 -11.97 3.82 -23.80
N GLY A 130 -12.28 3.62 -22.52
CA GLY A 130 -11.35 3.10 -21.49
C GLY A 130 -10.03 3.85 -21.28
N VAL A 131 -9.87 4.55 -20.15
CA VAL A 131 -8.54 4.98 -19.64
C VAL A 131 -7.69 5.82 -20.61
N GLN A 132 -8.29 6.38 -21.67
CA GLN A 132 -7.60 7.17 -22.70
C GLN A 132 -7.63 8.69 -22.43
N GLY A 133 -7.89 9.10 -21.19
CA GLY A 133 -8.04 10.51 -20.80
C GLY A 133 -7.17 10.97 -19.63
N LEU A 134 -6.39 10.08 -19.00
CA LEU A 134 -5.33 10.52 -18.09
C LEU A 134 -4.16 10.95 -18.95
N GLN A 135 -3.67 12.17 -18.75
CA GLN A 135 -2.45 12.60 -19.44
C GLN A 135 -1.32 11.64 -19.04
N ASP A 136 -0.43 11.30 -19.98
CA ASP A 136 0.69 10.38 -19.72
C ASP A 136 1.49 10.79 -18.46
N ASP A 137 1.56 12.10 -18.19
CA ASP A 137 2.18 12.67 -16.99
C ASP A 137 1.46 12.29 -15.69
N GLU A 138 0.12 12.26 -15.69
CA GLU A 138 -0.69 11.85 -14.53
C GLU A 138 -0.55 10.35 -14.27
N ILE A 139 -0.45 9.53 -15.32
CA ILE A 139 -0.19 8.09 -15.20
C ILE A 139 1.19 7.84 -14.61
N VAL A 140 2.21 8.59 -15.05
CA VAL A 140 3.57 8.50 -14.52
C VAL A 140 3.62 8.93 -13.05
N LEU A 141 2.93 10.01 -12.69
CA LEU A 141 2.81 10.46 -11.30
C LEU A 141 2.10 9.41 -10.43
N ALA A 142 0.98 8.87 -10.88
CA ALA A 142 0.22 7.84 -10.18
C ALA A 142 1.07 6.57 -9.99
N ARG A 143 1.85 6.17 -11.00
CA ARG A 143 2.76 5.03 -10.94
C ARG A 143 3.91 5.27 -9.96
N ASN A 144 4.49 6.47 -9.94
CA ASN A 144 5.56 6.81 -9.02
C ASN A 144 5.08 6.86 -7.56
N ASP A 145 3.91 7.45 -7.30
CA ASP A 145 3.30 7.45 -5.96
C ASP A 145 2.98 6.02 -5.49
N ALA A 146 2.35 5.21 -6.35
CA ALA A 146 2.09 3.80 -6.05
C ALA A 146 3.37 3.02 -5.73
N ARG A 147 4.47 3.29 -6.45
CA ARG A 147 5.78 2.67 -6.19
C ARG A 147 6.37 3.10 -4.85
N GLN A 148 6.32 4.39 -4.52
CA GLN A 148 6.83 4.92 -3.26
C GLN A 148 6.05 4.34 -2.07
N ARG A 149 4.72 4.26 -2.17
CA ARG A 149 3.88 3.66 -1.13
C ARG A 149 4.14 2.16 -0.97
N LEU A 150 4.33 1.45 -2.08
CA LEU A 150 4.70 0.04 -2.03
C LEU A 150 6.07 -0.19 -1.38
N MET A 151 7.04 0.71 -1.56
CA MET A 151 8.31 0.67 -0.82
C MET A 151 8.13 0.87 0.68
N MET A 152 7.13 1.65 1.10
CA MET A 152 6.73 1.80 2.51
C MET A 152 5.84 0.65 3.02
N GLY A 153 5.54 -0.34 2.17
CA GLY A 153 4.67 -1.48 2.50
C GLY A 153 3.17 -1.18 2.43
N ASP A 154 2.79 0.03 2.01
CA ASP A 154 1.40 0.39 1.78
C ASP A 154 0.97 -0.06 0.38
N THR A 155 -0.02 -0.95 0.33
CA THR A 155 -0.58 -1.52 -0.90
C THR A 155 -1.96 -0.94 -1.25
N SER A 156 -2.45 0.03 -0.47
CA SER A 156 -3.82 0.53 -0.55
C SER A 156 -4.21 1.07 -1.92
N LEU A 157 -3.33 1.81 -2.60
CA LEU A 157 -3.59 2.34 -3.94
C LEU A 157 -3.82 1.23 -4.97
N ILE A 158 -3.02 0.17 -4.91
CA ILE A 158 -3.09 -0.95 -5.84
C ILE A 158 -4.33 -1.81 -5.54
N THR A 159 -4.59 -2.08 -4.26
CA THR A 159 -5.76 -2.90 -3.87
C THR A 159 -7.06 -2.20 -4.19
N VAL A 160 -7.16 -0.90 -3.89
CA VAL A 160 -8.36 -0.11 -4.20
C VAL A 160 -8.58 -0.04 -5.71
N ALA A 161 -7.54 0.23 -6.51
CA ALA A 161 -7.68 0.27 -7.96
C ALA A 161 -8.12 -1.08 -8.56
N VAL A 162 -7.58 -2.20 -8.05
CA VAL A 162 -8.02 -3.54 -8.47
C VAL A 162 -9.47 -3.80 -8.07
N ASP A 163 -9.88 -3.38 -6.87
CA ASP A 163 -11.24 -3.59 -6.36
C ASP A 163 -12.29 -2.71 -7.08
N THR A 164 -11.91 -1.50 -7.50
CA THR A 164 -12.84 -0.54 -8.14
C THR A 164 -12.86 -0.59 -9.67
N LEU A 165 -11.70 -0.77 -10.30
CA LEU A 165 -11.54 -0.72 -11.77
C LEU A 165 -11.40 -2.11 -12.39
N GLY A 166 -11.13 -3.13 -11.56
CA GLY A 166 -10.74 -4.46 -12.03
C GLY A 166 -9.23 -4.58 -12.26
N ARG A 167 -8.78 -5.83 -12.38
CA ARG A 167 -7.34 -6.14 -12.49
C ARG A 167 -6.73 -5.59 -13.77
N GLU A 168 -7.41 -5.73 -14.90
CA GLU A 168 -6.86 -5.37 -16.23
C GLU A 168 -6.60 -3.86 -16.34
N GLU A 169 -7.52 -3.03 -15.86
CA GLU A 169 -7.37 -1.58 -15.85
C GLU A 169 -6.32 -1.09 -14.84
N ALA A 170 -6.23 -1.75 -13.68
CA ALA A 170 -5.16 -1.46 -12.72
C ALA A 170 -3.78 -1.81 -13.28
N GLU A 171 -3.66 -2.87 -14.09
CA GLU A 171 -2.43 -3.24 -14.78
C GLU A 171 -2.07 -2.26 -15.89
N HIS A 172 -3.06 -1.69 -16.59
CA HIS A 172 -2.84 -0.62 -17.57
C HIS A 172 -2.27 0.65 -16.90
N LEU A 173 -2.85 1.06 -15.77
CA LEU A 173 -2.44 2.25 -15.02
C LEU A 173 -1.04 2.08 -14.37
N TYR A 174 -0.87 1.05 -13.55
CA TYR A 174 0.34 0.90 -12.71
C TYR A 174 1.41 -0.02 -13.29
N GLY A 175 1.05 -0.82 -14.28
CA GLY A 175 1.91 -1.87 -14.84
C GLY A 175 1.74 -3.22 -14.12
N PRO A 176 1.83 -4.34 -14.86
CA PRO A 176 1.51 -5.67 -14.35
C PRO A 176 2.44 -6.13 -13.22
N ALA A 177 3.71 -5.73 -13.25
CA ALA A 177 4.68 -6.09 -12.22
C ALA A 177 4.36 -5.43 -10.86
N LEU A 178 3.90 -4.18 -10.89
CA LEU A 178 3.61 -3.39 -9.69
C LEU A 178 2.32 -3.87 -9.03
N VAL A 179 1.28 -4.12 -9.83
CA VAL A 179 0.00 -4.70 -9.37
C VAL A 179 0.22 -6.07 -8.75
N ARG A 180 0.95 -6.96 -9.44
CA ARG A 180 1.26 -8.31 -8.94
C ARG A 180 2.00 -8.26 -7.60
N ARG A 181 3.00 -7.39 -7.47
CA ARG A 181 3.76 -7.24 -6.22
C ARG A 181 2.92 -6.67 -5.09
N GLY A 182 2.08 -5.66 -5.37
CA GLY A 182 1.16 -5.08 -4.39
C GLY A 182 0.15 -6.11 -3.87
N MET A 183 -0.43 -6.90 -4.77
CA MET A 183 -1.38 -7.96 -4.41
C MET A 183 -0.71 -9.09 -3.62
N GLN A 184 0.51 -9.49 -3.95
CA GLN A 184 1.27 -10.48 -3.16
C GLN A 184 1.51 -10.00 -1.73
N LEU A 185 1.87 -8.73 -1.56
CA LEU A 185 2.08 -8.12 -0.25
C LEU A 185 0.77 -7.97 0.53
N ALA A 186 -0.32 -7.56 -0.13
CA ALA A 186 -1.64 -7.45 0.49
C ALA A 186 -2.19 -8.82 0.94
N CYS A 187 -2.07 -9.85 0.10
CA CYS A 187 -2.44 -11.22 0.44
C CYS A 187 -1.54 -11.78 1.55
N GLY A 188 -0.23 -11.52 1.51
CA GLY A 188 0.71 -11.91 2.57
C GLY A 188 0.43 -11.24 3.91
N ALA A 189 0.09 -9.95 3.90
CA ALA A 189 -0.30 -9.21 5.10
C ALA A 189 -1.62 -9.72 5.70
N ARG A 190 -2.59 -10.08 4.84
CA ARG A 190 -3.86 -10.73 5.25
C ARG A 190 -3.65 -12.19 5.68
N SER A 191 -2.57 -12.85 5.22
CA SER A 191 -2.23 -14.24 5.53
C SER A 191 -1.32 -14.42 6.75
N SER A 192 -0.99 -13.34 7.47
CA SER A 192 -0.23 -13.40 8.75
C SER A 192 -1.01 -14.06 9.90
N LEU A 193 -2.20 -14.62 9.65
CA LEU A 193 -3.05 -15.29 10.64
C LEU A 193 -3.15 -16.81 10.43
N MET A 194 -2.09 -17.46 9.93
CA MET A 194 -1.97 -18.91 9.89
C MET A 194 -0.58 -19.33 10.35
N THR A 195 -0.46 -19.62 11.64
CA THR A 195 0.42 -20.62 12.30
C THR A 195 0.79 -20.15 13.71
N TYR A 196 -0.13 -20.27 14.68
CA TYR A 196 0.20 -20.65 16.07
C TYR A 196 -1.09 -21.07 16.80
N GLY A 197 -1.56 -22.29 16.50
CA GLY A 197 -2.40 -23.11 17.38
C GLY A 197 -1.97 -24.55 17.12
N ARG A 198 -1.15 -25.17 17.99
CA ARG A 198 -1.54 -25.90 19.22
C ARG A 198 -2.60 -26.96 18.84
N ARG A 199 -2.37 -28.26 18.92
CA ARG A 199 -1.56 -29.05 19.86
C ARG A 199 -1.33 -30.44 19.24
#